data_AF-A0A3M7SC84-F1
#
_entry.id   AF-A0A3M7SC84-F1
#
_cell.length_a   1.000
_cell.length_b   1.000
_cell.length_c   1.000
_cell.angle_alpha   90.00
_cell.angle_beta   90.00
_cell.angle_gamma   90.00
#
_symmetry.space_group_name_H-M   'P 1'
#
loop_
_entity.id
_entity.type
_entity.pdbx_description
1 polymer ?
#
loop_
_entity_poly.entity_id
_entity_poly.type
_entity_poly.pdbx_seq_one_letter_code
_entity_poly.pdbx_strand_id
1 'polypeptide(L)'
;MPKNFNIGMVKLLVKDQTKDPNDINNLRPLTISESWAIIFEKIILEEINRTLSLKSNQFGFRPKSLCGHAVNRNNLWGKMVSKVEPYILRTLINYYSVSKIVIVINDKTTSLIKTTSGVKQGGPLSPSLFSIYVDDLGDDLDQDDSGIKIG
;
A
#
# COMPACT_ATOMS: atom_id res chain seq x y z
N MET A 1 5.63 -0.79 22.79
CA MET A 1 4.73 -0.70 21.61
C MET A 1 3.54 -1.63 21.86
N PRO A 2 2.28 -1.22 21.64
CA PRO A 2 1.11 -2.06 21.91
C PRO A 2 1.16 -3.40 21.16
N LYS A 3 0.71 -4.50 21.77
CA LYS A 3 0.76 -5.86 21.19
C LYS A 3 0.04 -5.96 19.83
N ASN A 4 -0.98 -5.13 19.62
CA ASN A 4 -1.81 -5.14 18.41
C ASN A 4 -1.42 -4.04 17.41
N PHE A 5 -0.37 -3.26 17.68
CA PHE A 5 -0.03 -2.08 16.88
C PHE A 5 0.07 -2.38 15.38
N ASN A 6 0.60 -3.54 15.00
CA ASN A 6 0.84 -3.88 13.60
C ASN A 6 -0.08 -4.99 13.07
N ILE A 7 -1.24 -5.15 13.71
CA ILE A 7 -2.29 -6.08 13.30
C ILE A 7 -3.36 -5.26 12.58
N GLY A 8 -3.57 -5.55 11.30
CA GLY A 8 -4.65 -4.95 10.51
C GLY A 8 -5.88 -5.85 10.47
N MET A 9 -7.07 -5.27 10.61
CA MET A 9 -8.32 -5.99 10.44
C MET A 9 -8.83 -5.82 9.00
N VAL A 10 -8.86 -6.90 8.23
CA VAL A 10 -9.37 -6.90 6.86
C VAL A 10 -10.88 -7.15 6.89
N LYS A 11 -11.65 -6.12 6.53
CA LYS A 11 -13.10 -6.20 6.36
C LYS A 11 -13.43 -6.28 4.88
N LEU A 12 -14.31 -7.22 4.51
CA LEU A 12 -14.79 -7.36 3.14
C LEU A 12 -15.98 -6.41 2.94
N LEU A 13 -15.90 -5.54 1.92
CA LEU A 13 -16.99 -4.67 1.49
C LEU A 13 -17.52 -5.11 0.13
N VAL A 14 -18.83 -5.07 -0.05
CA VAL A 14 -19.49 -5.34 -1.34
C VAL A 14 -19.23 -4.17 -2.31
N LYS A 15 -18.74 -4.46 -3.51
CA LYS A 15 -18.46 -3.48 -4.59
C LYS A 15 -19.75 -2.96 -5.21
N ASP A 16 -20.66 -3.87 -5.49
CA ASP A 16 -21.91 -3.62 -6.20
C ASP A 16 -23.07 -4.30 -5.46
N GLN A 17 -24.00 -3.49 -4.96
CA GLN A 17 -25.16 -3.97 -4.22
C GLN A 17 -26.18 -4.71 -5.09
N THR A 18 -26.06 -4.60 -6.43
CA THR A 18 -26.94 -5.29 -7.38
C THR A 18 -26.45 -6.70 -7.72
N LYS A 19 -25.20 -7.04 -7.37
CA LYS A 19 -24.58 -8.35 -7.61
C LYS A 19 -24.61 -9.20 -6.34
N ASP A 20 -24.42 -10.50 -6.51
CA ASP A 20 -24.39 -11.45 -5.40
C ASP A 20 -23.36 -11.00 -4.33
N PRO A 21 -23.79 -10.78 -3.07
CA PRO A 21 -22.89 -10.39 -1.98
C PRO A 21 -21.93 -11.51 -1.56
N ASN A 22 -22.17 -12.76 -1.96
CA ASN A 22 -21.27 -13.89 -1.68
C ASN A 22 -20.21 -14.10 -2.78
N ASP A 23 -20.29 -13.40 -3.91
CA ASP A 23 -19.27 -13.48 -4.96
C ASP A 23 -17.97 -12.82 -4.47
N ILE A 24 -16.90 -13.62 -4.36
CA ILE A 24 -15.57 -13.16 -3.96
C ILE A 24 -15.04 -12.03 -4.86
N ASN A 25 -15.42 -12.03 -6.14
CA ASN A 25 -15.02 -10.99 -7.09
C ASN A 25 -15.78 -9.68 -6.86
N ASN A 26 -16.95 -9.73 -6.22
CA ASN A 26 -17.74 -8.59 -5.80
C ASN A 26 -17.27 -8.01 -4.45
N LEU A 27 -16.24 -8.58 -3.80
CA LEU A 27 -15.75 -8.09 -2.51
C LEU A 27 -14.46 -7.26 -2.65
N ARG A 28 -14.35 -6.18 -1.86
CA ARG A 28 -13.14 -5.38 -1.64
C ARG A 28 -12.62 -5.63 -0.23
N PRO A 29 -11.42 -6.21 -0.08
CA PRO A 29 -10.77 -6.24 1.21
C PRO A 29 -10.28 -4.82 1.56
N LEU A 30 -10.69 -4.28 2.71
CA LEU A 30 -10.12 -3.06 3.27
C LEU A 30 -9.44 -3.37 4.58
N THR A 31 -8.19 -2.90 4.74
CA THR A 31 -7.46 -3.04 5.99
C THR A 31 -7.77 -1.86 6.89
N ILE A 32 -8.40 -2.15 8.02
CA ILE A 32 -8.60 -1.20 9.12
C ILE A 32 -7.41 -1.38 10.06
N SER A 33 -6.50 -0.41 10.03
CA SER A 33 -5.38 -0.33 10.97
C SER A 33 -5.81 0.35 12.28
N GLU A 34 -5.17 0.00 13.38
CA GLU A 34 -5.30 0.70 14.67
C GLU A 34 -4.90 2.18 14.55
N SER A 35 -5.51 3.06 15.36
CA SER A 35 -5.23 4.51 15.33
C SER A 35 -3.75 4.84 15.48
N TRP A 36 -3.03 4.10 16.32
CA TRP A 36 -1.59 4.28 16.51
C TRP A 36 -0.77 3.93 15.26
N ALA A 37 -1.18 2.91 14.49
CA ALA A 37 -0.55 2.57 13.22
C ALA A 37 -0.78 3.67 12.19
N ILE A 38 -1.99 4.25 12.15
CA ILE A 38 -2.33 5.36 11.25
C ILE A 38 -1.48 6.59 11.56
N ILE A 39 -1.34 6.95 12.84
CA ILE A 39 -0.51 8.09 13.26
C ILE A 39 0.95 7.85 12.86
N PHE A 40 1.48 6.67 13.15
CA PHE A 40 2.84 6.32 12.77
C PHE A 40 3.07 6.35 11.26
N GLU A 41 2.14 5.78 10.48
CA GLU A 41 2.20 5.83 9.02
C GLU A 41 2.21 7.27 8.50
N LYS A 42 1.44 8.19 9.11
CA LYS A 42 1.45 9.62 8.77
C LYS A 42 2.77 10.30 9.09
N ILE A 43 3.38 10.02 10.25
CA ILE A 43 4.69 10.58 10.63
C ILE A 43 5.76 10.13 9.64
N ILE A 44 5.79 8.84 9.30
CA ILE A 44 6.75 8.31 8.33
C ILE A 44 6.49 8.86 6.93
N LEU A 45 5.22 9.02 6.55
CA LEU A 45 4.85 9.63 5.27
C LEU A 45 5.36 11.08 5.17
N GLU A 46 5.21 11.86 6.23
CA GLU A 46 5.70 13.24 6.27
C GLU A 46 7.22 13.28 6.12
N GLU A 47 7.94 12.38 6.78
CA GLU A 47 9.40 12.27 6.68
C GLU A 47 9.86 11.87 5.26
N ILE A 48 9.15 10.94 4.62
CA ILE A 48 9.40 10.58 3.21
C ILE A 48 9.15 11.79 2.31
N ASN A 49 8.04 12.51 2.49
CA ASN A 49 7.73 13.67 1.65
C ASN A 49 8.74 14.82 1.82
N ARG A 50 9.38 14.94 2.99
CA ARG A 50 10.45 15.93 3.21
C ARG A 50 11.75 15.58 2.50
N THR A 51 12.04 14.29 2.34
CA THR A 51 13.29 13.79 1.73
C THR A 51 13.15 13.49 0.25
N LEU A 52 11.93 13.23 -0.22
CA LEU A 52 11.62 12.78 -1.56
C LEU A 52 10.91 13.88 -2.37
N SER A 53 11.61 14.49 -3.34
CA SER A 53 10.94 15.31 -4.37
C SER A 53 10.33 14.40 -5.44
N LEU A 54 9.06 14.04 -5.27
CA LEU A 54 8.30 13.32 -6.30
C LEU A 54 8.09 14.24 -7.52
N LYS A 55 8.34 13.73 -8.73
CA LYS A 55 8.12 14.47 -9.98
C LYS A 55 6.64 14.85 -10.13
N SER A 56 6.36 16.06 -10.64
CA SER A 56 5.01 16.62 -10.86
C SER A 56 4.11 15.80 -11.80
N ASN A 57 4.69 14.84 -12.53
CA ASN A 57 4.00 14.06 -13.56
C ASN A 57 3.45 12.73 -13.01
N GLN A 58 3.68 12.43 -11.73
CA GLN A 58 3.14 11.23 -11.11
C GLN A 58 1.68 11.41 -10.69
N PHE A 59 0.76 11.11 -11.61
CA PHE A 59 -0.69 11.09 -11.37
C PHE A 59 -1.19 9.79 -10.70
N GLY A 60 -0.33 9.05 -10.01
CA GLY A 60 -0.69 7.83 -9.28
C GLY A 60 -1.70 8.14 -8.18
N PHE A 61 -2.71 7.28 -7.99
CA PHE A 61 -3.87 7.45 -7.10
C PHE A 61 -5.05 8.28 -7.63
N ARG A 62 -5.32 8.20 -8.95
CA ARG A 62 -6.68 8.49 -9.44
C ARG A 62 -7.70 7.54 -8.79
N PRO A 63 -8.93 8.00 -8.49
CA PRO A 63 -10.00 7.11 -8.04
C PRO A 63 -10.17 5.95 -9.02
N LYS A 64 -10.18 4.70 -8.50
CA LYS A 64 -10.36 3.39 -9.19
C LYS A 64 -9.11 2.50 -9.46
N SER A 65 -7.89 2.81 -9.01
CA SER A 65 -6.76 1.84 -9.14
C SER A 65 -6.62 0.91 -7.92
N LEU A 66 -6.62 -0.41 -8.15
CA LEU A 66 -6.57 -1.49 -7.14
C LEU A 66 -5.30 -2.33 -7.30
N CYS A 67 -4.14 -1.73 -7.08
CA CYS A 67 -2.82 -2.35 -7.34
C CYS A 67 -1.99 -2.63 -6.08
N GLY A 68 -2.45 -2.22 -4.89
CA GLY A 68 -1.69 -2.37 -3.64
C GLY A 68 -1.33 -3.81 -3.25
N HIS A 69 -2.02 -4.83 -3.78
CA HIS A 69 -1.74 -6.23 -3.47
C HIS A 69 -0.53 -6.83 -4.22
N ALA A 70 -0.20 -6.31 -5.41
CA ALA A 70 0.83 -6.88 -6.29
C ALA A 70 2.24 -6.31 -6.07
N VAL A 71 2.43 -5.49 -5.02
CA VAL A 71 3.72 -4.84 -4.77
C VAL A 71 4.73 -5.85 -4.20
N ASN A 72 5.78 -6.12 -4.96
CA ASN A 72 6.93 -6.89 -4.46
C ASN A 72 7.76 -6.02 -3.52
N ARG A 73 7.80 -6.39 -2.23
CA ARG A 73 8.48 -5.61 -1.19
C ARG A 73 9.99 -5.52 -1.38
N ASN A 74 10.65 -6.58 -1.84
CA ASN A 74 12.10 -6.57 -2.05
C ASN A 74 12.48 -5.56 -3.14
N ASN A 75 11.71 -5.53 -4.23
CA ASN A 75 11.90 -4.55 -5.29
C ASN A 75 11.63 -3.13 -4.76
N LEU A 76 10.50 -2.92 -4.06
CA LEU A 76 10.18 -1.63 -3.44
C LEU A 76 11.32 -1.12 -2.53
N TRP A 77 11.86 -1.97 -1.65
CA TRP A 77 12.96 -1.58 -0.77
C TRP A 77 14.22 -1.23 -1.55
N GLY A 78 14.58 -2.02 -2.57
CA GLY A 78 15.71 -1.73 -3.46
C GLY A 78 15.59 -0.34 -4.11
N LYS A 79 14.40 0.01 -4.60
CA LYS A 79 14.12 1.35 -5.17
C LYS A 79 14.21 2.47 -4.15
N MET A 80 13.85 2.21 -2.89
CA MET A 80 13.89 3.20 -1.83
C MET A 80 15.29 3.46 -1.29
N VAL A 81 16.24 2.51 -1.41
CA VAL A 81 17.62 2.66 -0.90
C VAL A 81 18.29 3.95 -1.38
N SER A 82 18.08 4.35 -2.64
CA SER A 82 18.68 5.56 -3.21
C SER A 82 17.82 6.82 -3.03
N LYS A 83 16.59 6.68 -2.51
CA LYS A 83 15.56 7.73 -2.50
C LYS A 83 15.22 8.25 -1.10
N VAL A 84 15.55 7.51 -0.04
CA VAL A 84 15.28 7.91 1.36
C VAL A 84 16.47 7.60 2.27
N GLU A 85 16.51 8.27 3.41
CA GLU A 85 17.52 8.02 4.44
C GLU A 85 17.47 6.57 4.98
N PRO A 86 18.62 5.96 5.32
CA PRO A 86 18.69 4.56 5.74
C PRO A 86 17.81 4.23 6.96
N TYR A 87 17.63 5.18 7.89
CA TYR A 87 16.79 4.98 9.06
C TYR A 87 15.30 4.87 8.71
N ILE A 88 14.83 5.63 7.71
CA ILE A 88 13.45 5.57 7.20
C ILE A 88 13.22 4.20 6.57
N LEU A 89 14.13 3.77 5.69
CA LEU A 89 14.05 2.46 5.05
C LEU A 89 14.04 1.32 6.07
N ARG A 90 14.95 1.35 7.05
CA ARG A 90 15.00 0.34 8.11
C ARG A 90 13.70 0.30 8.93
N THR A 91 13.13 1.47 9.20
CA THR A 91 11.85 1.60 9.90
C THR A 91 10.71 0.97 9.10
N LEU A 92 10.65 1.23 7.79
CA LEU A 92 9.65 0.64 6.88
C LEU A 92 9.79 -0.88 6.76
N ILE A 93 11.01 -1.39 6.57
CA ILE A 93 11.28 -2.83 6.50
C ILE A 93 10.81 -3.51 7.78
N ASN A 94 11.18 -2.97 8.94
CA ASN A 94 10.75 -3.51 10.23
C ASN A 94 9.23 -3.46 10.38
N TYR A 95 8.62 -2.33 10.03
CA TYR A 95 7.17 -2.15 10.08
C TYR A 95 6.42 -3.14 9.17
N TYR A 96 6.89 -3.42 7.96
CA TYR A 96 6.23 -4.40 7.10
C TYR A 96 6.58 -5.85 7.43
N SER A 97 7.76 -6.13 8.01
CA SER A 97 8.22 -7.50 8.32
C SER A 97 7.39 -8.22 9.39
N VAL A 98 6.85 -7.47 10.36
CA VAL A 98 6.05 -7.98 11.48
C VAL A 98 4.55 -7.72 11.30
N SER A 99 4.14 -7.18 10.15
CA SER A 99 2.74 -6.86 9.88
C SER A 99 1.91 -8.13 9.67
N LYS A 100 0.84 -8.24 10.46
CA LYS A 100 -0.13 -9.34 10.42
C LYS A 100 -1.51 -8.79 10.10
N ILE A 101 -2.36 -9.63 9.52
CA ILE A 101 -3.76 -9.32 9.30
C ILE A 101 -4.65 -10.39 9.89
N VAL A 102 -5.88 -10.01 10.20
CA VAL A 102 -7.00 -10.92 10.47
C VAL A 102 -8.11 -10.59 9.49
N ILE A 103 -8.74 -11.59 8.88
CA ILE A 103 -9.87 -11.40 7.97
C ILE A 103 -11.15 -11.60 8.77
N VAL A 104 -12.10 -10.67 8.63
CA VAL A 104 -13.42 -10.74 9.26
C VAL A 104 -14.48 -11.02 8.20
N ILE A 105 -15.18 -12.14 8.34
CA ILE A 105 -16.28 -12.57 7.46
C ILE A 105 -17.46 -12.95 8.33
N ASN A 106 -18.61 -12.29 8.18
CA ASN A 106 -19.83 -12.56 8.95
C ASN A 106 -19.58 -12.68 10.46
N ASP A 107 -18.86 -11.69 11.03
CA ASP A 107 -18.45 -11.61 12.44
C ASP A 107 -17.52 -12.73 12.95
N LYS A 108 -17.05 -13.61 12.06
CA LYS A 108 -16.01 -14.60 12.35
C LYS A 108 -14.65 -14.08 11.91
N THR A 109 -13.64 -14.31 12.74
CA THR A 109 -12.25 -13.93 12.48
C THR A 109 -11.43 -15.13 12.05
N THR A 110 -10.50 -14.92 11.13
CA THR A 110 -9.44 -15.90 10.85
C THR A 110 -8.37 -15.88 11.94
N SER A 111 -7.52 -16.90 11.96
CA SER A 111 -6.22 -16.80 12.64
C SER A 111 -5.39 -15.64 12.06
N LEU A 112 -4.36 -15.22 12.80
CA LEU A 112 -3.40 -14.21 12.35
C LEU A 112 -2.65 -14.70 11.10
N ILE A 113 -2.75 -13.94 10.02
CA ILE A 113 -2.06 -14.21 8.74
C ILE A 113 -0.90 -13.23 8.61
N LYS A 114 0.30 -13.73 8.34
CA LYS A 114 1.46 -12.87 8.06
C LYS A 114 1.36 -12.32 6.64
N THR A 115 1.63 -11.04 6.46
CA THR A 115 1.68 -10.43 5.11
C THR A 115 3.09 -10.53 4.54
N THR A 116 3.23 -11.12 3.36
CA THR A 116 4.53 -11.29 2.66
C THR A 116 4.70 -10.37 1.45
N SER A 117 3.59 -9.85 0.92
CA SER A 117 3.55 -9.02 -0.28
C SER A 117 2.52 -7.90 -0.15
N GLY A 118 2.63 -6.89 -1.01
CA GLY A 118 1.71 -5.77 -1.03
C GLY A 118 1.95 -4.73 0.07
N VAL A 119 1.23 -3.62 -0.07
CA VAL A 119 1.08 -2.53 0.90
C VAL A 119 -0.31 -2.59 1.55
N LYS A 120 -0.49 -1.99 2.73
CA LYS A 120 -1.76 -2.05 3.48
C LYS A 120 -2.87 -1.31 2.75
N GLN A 121 -3.89 -2.01 2.24
CA GLN A 121 -4.99 -1.33 1.55
C GLN A 121 -5.82 -0.47 2.50
N GLY A 122 -5.84 0.84 2.26
CA GLY A 122 -6.50 1.83 3.12
C GLY A 122 -5.57 2.53 4.13
N GLY A 123 -4.29 2.14 4.20
CA GLY A 123 -3.29 2.83 5.02
C GLY A 123 -2.82 4.13 4.36
N PRO A 124 -2.64 5.24 5.11
CA PRO A 124 -2.23 6.53 4.55
C PRO A 124 -0.83 6.51 3.91
N LEU A 125 0.05 5.60 4.32
CA LEU A 125 1.40 5.47 3.75
C LEU A 125 1.41 4.66 2.43
N SER A 126 0.43 3.78 2.25
CA SER A 126 0.37 2.85 1.12
C SER A 126 0.32 3.52 -0.25
N PRO A 127 -0.39 4.66 -0.43
CA PRO A 127 -0.32 5.42 -1.68
C PRO A 127 1.10 5.81 -2.07
N SER A 128 1.84 6.48 -1.20
CA SER A 128 3.18 6.96 -1.53
C SER A 128 4.15 5.80 -1.82
N LEU A 129 4.07 4.70 -1.06
CA LEU A 129 4.88 3.51 -1.33
C LEU A 129 4.60 2.90 -2.70
N PHE A 130 3.34 2.87 -3.12
CA PHE A 130 2.97 2.39 -4.44
C PHE A 130 3.43 3.36 -5.55
N SER A 131 3.31 4.68 -5.34
CA SER A 131 3.84 5.67 -6.29
C SER A 131 5.34 5.50 -6.51
N ILE A 132 6.11 5.27 -5.44
CA ILE A 132 7.54 4.96 -5.54
C ILE A 132 7.79 3.65 -6.30
N TYR A 133 6.94 2.64 -6.09
CA TYR A 133 7.05 1.36 -6.78
C TYR A 133 6.89 1.50 -8.30
N VAL A 134 5.93 2.33 -8.75
CA VAL A 134 5.63 2.52 -10.18
C VAL A 134 6.42 3.65 -10.85
N ASP A 135 7.16 4.46 -10.09
CA ASP A 135 7.95 5.58 -10.61
C ASP A 135 8.83 5.16 -11.80
N ASP A 136 9.59 4.08 -11.64
CA ASP A 136 10.49 3.62 -12.70
C ASP A 136 9.73 3.09 -13.94
N LEU A 137 8.47 2.63 -13.79
CA LEU A 137 7.65 2.29 -14.96
C LEU A 137 7.31 3.56 -15.77
N GLY A 138 7.12 4.70 -15.09
CA GLY A 138 6.95 5.98 -15.76
C GLY A 138 8.19 6.41 -16.51
N ASP A 139 9.37 6.28 -15.88
CA ASP A 139 10.65 6.61 -16.52
C ASP A 139 10.96 5.68 -17.72
N ASP A 140 10.66 4.38 -17.60
CA ASP A 140 10.83 3.41 -18.70
C ASP A 140 9.87 3.72 -19.87
N LEU A 141 8.63 4.12 -19.59
CA LEU A 141 7.65 4.51 -20.61
C LEU A 141 7.97 5.86 -21.27
N ASP A 142 8.60 6.80 -20.55
CA ASP A 142 9.04 8.08 -21.12
C ASP A 142 10.29 7.93 -22.00
N GLN A 143 11.12 6.90 -21.76
CA GLN A 143 12.24 6.57 -22.64
C GLN A 143 11.85 5.71 -23.85
N ASP A 144 10.73 5.01 -23.77
CA ASP A 144 10.16 4.25 -24.88
C ASP A 144 9.29 5.18 -25.74
N ASP A 145 9.81 5.65 -26.87
CA ASP A 145 9.15 6.59 -27.81
C ASP A 145 7.93 5.97 -28.54
N SER A 146 7.42 4.84 -28.05
CA SER A 146 6.27 4.10 -28.56
C SER A 146 4.92 4.59 -28.01
N GLY A 147 4.92 5.64 -27.18
CA GLY A 147 3.71 6.23 -26.59
C GLY A 147 2.87 7.05 -27.58
N ILE A 148 1.54 6.90 -27.53
CA ILE A 148 0.59 7.74 -28.28
C ILE A 148 0.18 8.91 -27.40
N LYS A 149 0.47 10.15 -27.82
CA LYS A 149 -0.13 11.37 -27.23
C LYS A 149 -1.62 11.40 -27.58
N ILE A 150 -2.47 11.19 -26.59
CA ILE A 150 -3.91 11.45 -26.73
C ILE A 150 -4.17 12.89 -26.28
N GLY A 151 -4.54 13.73 -27.24
CA GLY A 151 -5.05 15.09 -27.04
C GLY A 151 -6.50 15.10 -26.58
#